data_AF-A0ABD5XH70-F1
#
_entry.id   AF-A0ABD5XH70-F1
#
_cell.length_a   1.000
_cell.length_b   1.000
_cell.length_c   1.000
_cell.angle_alpha   90.00
_cell.angle_beta   90.00
_cell.angle_gamma   90.00
#
_symmetry.space_group_name_H-M   'P 1'
#
loop_
_entity.id
_entity.type
_entity.pdbx_description
1 polymer ?
#
loop_
_entity_poly.entity_id
_entity_poly.type
_entity_poly.pdbx_seq_one_letter_code
_entity_poly.pdbx_strand_id
1 'polypeptide(L)'
;MNSSSAVAAQSASTFDPSRNQQVAAEPSAVLSALSDGDSRRILAACDEAPRTAQECAELCDVPLSTVYRKLDLLTEASLLDERLRVQTATHHPREFATNFDTLSFSFDDAGVSLAFRQVATDGGEDGAEGRSR
;
A
#
# COMPACT_ATOMS: atom_id res chain seq x y z
N MET A 1 -15.00 -55.12 -0.04
CA MET A 1 -15.87 -54.22 0.75
C MET A 1 -14.99 -53.13 1.33
N ASN A 2 -14.79 -52.08 0.54
CA ASN A 2 -14.01 -50.89 0.85
C ASN A 2 -14.98 -49.70 0.85
N SER A 3 -15.13 -49.11 2.02
CA SER A 3 -15.92 -47.90 2.31
C SER A 3 -15.19 -47.26 3.51
N SER A 4 -14.86 -45.98 3.57
CA SER A 4 -15.23 -44.81 2.77
C SER A 4 -14.14 -43.74 2.92
N SER A 5 -14.03 -42.91 1.87
CA SER A 5 -13.52 -41.53 1.84
C SER A 5 -14.00 -40.68 3.05
N ALA A 6 -13.39 -39.54 3.40
CA ALA A 6 -13.11 -38.43 2.52
C ALA A 6 -12.29 -37.29 3.18
N VAL A 7 -11.77 -36.47 2.27
CA VAL A 7 -11.42 -35.05 2.32
C VAL A 7 -10.20 -34.59 3.12
N ALA A 8 -9.20 -34.20 2.32
CA ALA A 8 -8.07 -33.37 2.65
C ALA A 8 -8.50 -32.04 3.28
N ALA A 9 -8.10 -31.83 4.53
CA ALA A 9 -7.87 -30.50 5.07
C ALA A 9 -6.36 -30.25 4.97
N GLN A 10 -5.93 -29.58 3.89
CA GLN A 10 -4.60 -28.98 3.85
C GLN A 10 -4.64 -27.78 4.80
N SER A 11 -4.23 -28.05 6.02
CA SER A 11 -4.17 -27.10 7.12
C SER A 11 -3.10 -26.04 6.86
N ALA A 12 -3.56 -24.79 6.91
CA ALA A 12 -2.87 -23.63 7.49
C ALA A 12 -1.36 -23.55 7.20
N SER A 13 -1.02 -22.86 6.12
CA SER A 13 0.30 -22.23 5.98
C SER A 13 0.48 -21.26 7.13
N THR A 14 1.27 -21.69 8.10
CA THR A 14 1.80 -20.98 9.26
C THR A 14 2.10 -19.52 8.92
N PHE A 15 1.23 -18.63 9.38
CA PHE A 15 1.61 -17.23 9.59
C PHE A 15 2.73 -17.26 10.64
N ASP A 16 3.98 -17.12 10.19
CA ASP A 16 5.14 -16.99 11.08
C ASP A 16 5.18 -15.54 11.59
N PRO A 17 4.81 -15.29 12.86
CA PRO A 17 4.76 -13.94 13.41
C PRO A 17 6.15 -13.34 13.66
N SER A 18 7.24 -14.10 13.46
CA SER A 18 8.59 -13.69 13.85
C SER A 18 9.36 -12.94 12.75
N ARG A 19 8.78 -12.81 11.54
CA ARG A 19 9.42 -12.12 10.39
C ARG A 19 8.79 -10.77 10.03
N ASN A 20 7.70 -10.37 10.69
CA ASN A 20 7.00 -9.12 10.39
C ASN A 20 7.31 -8.07 11.44
N GLN A 21 8.21 -7.15 11.10
CA GLN A 21 8.61 -6.04 11.94
C GLN A 21 7.39 -5.14 12.19
N GLN A 22 6.86 -5.24 13.41
CA GLN A 22 6.08 -4.26 14.16
C GLN A 22 5.24 -3.25 13.35
N VAL A 23 3.92 -3.43 13.44
CA VAL A 23 2.85 -2.48 13.14
C VAL A 23 3.32 -1.03 13.22
N ALA A 24 3.50 -0.38 12.05
CA ALA A 24 3.75 1.06 11.97
C ALA A 24 2.44 1.88 12.01
N ALA A 25 1.29 1.24 11.74
CA ALA A 25 -0.01 1.90 11.63
C ALA A 25 -1.07 1.28 12.55
N GLU A 26 -1.76 2.12 13.30
CA GLU A 26 -2.88 1.72 14.16
C GLU A 26 -4.08 1.23 13.32
N PRO A 27 -4.72 0.09 13.66
CA PRO A 27 -5.87 -0.44 12.91
C PRO A 27 -7.00 0.58 12.73
N SER A 28 -7.24 1.41 13.75
CA SER A 28 -8.25 2.47 13.72
C SER A 28 -7.93 3.58 12.72
N ALA A 29 -6.65 3.93 12.56
CA ALA A 29 -6.20 4.93 11.58
C ALA A 29 -6.41 4.41 10.16
N VAL A 30 -6.05 3.15 9.90
CA VAL A 30 -6.28 2.50 8.59
C VAL A 30 -7.76 2.43 8.24
N LEU A 31 -8.60 1.95 9.16
CA LEU A 31 -10.05 1.88 8.93
C LEU A 31 -10.66 3.27 8.73
N SER A 32 -10.21 4.27 9.49
CA SER A 32 -10.67 5.65 9.32
C SER A 32 -10.31 6.20 7.93
N ALA A 33 -9.06 5.99 7.48
CA ALA A 33 -8.63 6.39 6.15
C ALA A 33 -9.43 5.68 5.05
N LEU A 34 -9.64 4.36 5.18
CA LEU A 34 -10.38 3.57 4.20
C LEU A 34 -11.90 3.80 4.23
N SER A 35 -12.46 4.37 5.30
CA SER A 35 -13.89 4.73 5.35
C SER A 35 -14.25 5.86 4.39
N ASP A 36 -13.28 6.71 4.06
CA ASP A 36 -13.44 7.87 3.19
C ASP A 36 -13.34 7.50 1.70
N GLY A 37 -14.31 7.98 0.91
CA GLY A 37 -14.38 7.67 -0.52
C GLY A 37 -13.23 8.27 -1.33
N ASP A 38 -12.79 9.48 -0.99
CA ASP A 38 -11.70 10.16 -1.70
C ASP A 38 -10.37 9.48 -1.40
N SER A 39 -10.13 9.10 -0.15
CA SER A 39 -8.97 8.31 0.26
C SER A 39 -8.87 7.01 -0.54
N ARG A 40 -9.96 6.25 -0.70
CA ARG A 40 -9.95 5.01 -1.48
C ARG A 40 -9.63 5.24 -2.96
N ARG A 41 -10.15 6.33 -3.54
CA ARG A 41 -9.87 6.70 -4.94
C ARG A 41 -8.42 7.08 -5.13
N ILE A 42 -7.86 7.89 -4.23
CA ILE A 42 -6.46 8.29 -4.25
C ILE A 42 -5.54 7.07 -4.06
N LEU A 43 -5.85 6.19 -3.10
CA LEU A 43 -5.09 4.96 -2.88
C LEU A 43 -5.06 4.08 -4.14
N ALA A 44 -6.20 3.89 -4.81
CA ALA A 44 -6.27 3.12 -6.04
C ALA A 44 -5.45 3.78 -7.17
N ALA A 45 -5.49 5.10 -7.31
CA ALA A 45 -4.70 5.81 -8.32
C ALA A 45 -3.18 5.67 -8.11
N CYS A 46 -2.73 5.61 -6.86
CA CYS A 46 -1.32 5.39 -6.48
C CYS A 46 -0.88 3.92 -6.53
N ASP A 47 -1.83 2.97 -6.51
CA ASP A 47 -1.56 1.54 -6.70
C ASP A 47 -1.24 1.22 -8.17
N GLU A 48 -1.92 1.88 -9.11
CA GLU A 48 -1.66 1.71 -10.55
C GLU A 48 -0.25 2.18 -10.96
N ALA A 49 0.22 3.29 -10.40
CA ALA A 49 1.56 3.83 -10.59
C ALA A 49 1.86 4.91 -9.53
N PRO A 50 3.13 5.19 -9.20
CA PRO A 50 3.48 6.32 -8.34
C PRO A 50 2.93 7.65 -8.88
N ARG A 51 2.23 8.42 -8.03
CA ARG A 51 1.57 9.68 -8.41
C ARG A 51 1.99 10.84 -7.52
N THR A 52 2.07 12.02 -8.11
CA THR A 52 2.15 13.29 -7.37
C THR A 52 0.77 13.72 -6.86
N ALA A 53 0.74 14.65 -5.91
CA ALA A 53 -0.52 15.23 -5.41
C ALA A 53 -1.34 15.90 -6.53
N GLN A 54 -0.66 16.53 -7.50
CA GLN A 54 -1.29 17.16 -8.65
C GLN A 54 -2.01 16.12 -9.53
N GLU A 55 -1.32 15.03 -9.87
CA GLU A 55 -1.90 13.94 -10.67
C GLU A 55 -3.08 13.27 -9.93
N CYS A 56 -2.99 13.09 -8.61
CA CYS A 56 -4.10 12.57 -7.81
C CYS A 56 -5.33 13.48 -7.85
N ALA A 57 -5.13 14.80 -7.77
CA ALA A 57 -6.22 15.78 -7.83
C ALA A 57 -6.95 15.74 -9.17
N GLU A 58 -6.19 15.64 -10.26
CA GLU A 58 -6.73 15.55 -11.62
C GLU A 58 -7.45 14.22 -11.87
N LEU A 59 -6.83 13.08 -11.53
CA LEU A 59 -7.39 11.75 -11.77
C LEU A 59 -8.63 11.46 -10.91
N CYS A 60 -8.62 11.91 -9.66
CA CYS A 60 -9.72 11.68 -8.74
C CYS A 60 -10.79 12.77 -8.79
N ASP A 61 -10.60 13.86 -9.54
CA ASP A 61 -11.50 15.03 -9.51
C ASP A 61 -11.75 15.51 -8.06
N VAL A 62 -10.65 15.69 -7.31
CA VAL A 62 -10.66 16.10 -5.90
C VAL A 62 -9.84 17.39 -5.76
N PRO A 63 -10.31 18.41 -5.01
CA PRO A 63 -9.53 19.62 -4.78
C PRO A 63 -8.15 19.33 -4.17
N LEU A 64 -7.11 20.00 -4.65
CA LEU A 64 -5.72 19.77 -4.23
C LEU A 64 -5.51 19.87 -2.71
N SER A 65 -6.21 20.79 -2.04
CA SER A 65 -6.17 20.92 -0.57
C SER A 65 -6.73 19.69 0.15
N THR A 66 -7.76 19.05 -0.41
CA THR A 66 -8.30 17.79 0.09
C THR A 66 -7.32 16.66 -0.19
N VAL A 67 -6.72 16.61 -1.38
CA VAL A 67 -5.71 15.59 -1.74
C VAL A 67 -4.55 15.59 -0.76
N TYR A 68 -3.92 16.74 -0.46
CA TYR A 68 -2.83 16.78 0.51
C TYR A 68 -3.23 16.19 1.86
N ARG A 69 -4.40 16.58 2.38
CA ARG A 69 -4.94 16.02 3.63
C ARG A 69 -5.14 14.50 3.56
N LYS A 70 -5.60 13.97 2.42
CA LYS A 70 -5.78 12.52 2.24
C LYS A 70 -4.47 11.78 2.11
N LEU A 71 -3.50 12.34 1.38
CA LEU A 71 -2.16 11.77 1.24
C LEU A 71 -1.45 11.70 2.58
N ASP A 72 -1.54 12.74 3.40
CA ASP A 72 -0.98 12.73 4.75
C ASP A 72 -1.64 11.62 5.60
N LEU A 73 -2.98 11.53 5.62
CA LEU A 73 -3.70 10.48 6.34
C LEU A 73 -3.34 9.05 5.88
N LEU A 74 -3.21 8.84 4.56
CA LEU A 74 -2.85 7.55 3.99
C LEU A 74 -1.38 7.21 4.30
N THR A 75 -0.48 8.19 4.30
CA THR A 75 0.93 8.00 4.64
C THR A 75 1.11 7.70 6.13
N GLU A 76 0.42 8.43 7.01
CA GLU A 76 0.38 8.16 8.46
C GLU A 76 -0.17 6.77 8.77
N ALA A 77 -1.15 6.30 7.99
CA ALA A 77 -1.72 4.96 8.08
C ALA A 77 -0.84 3.87 7.43
N SER A 78 0.38 4.20 6.98
CA SER A 78 1.28 3.30 6.24
C SER A 78 0.64 2.68 4.99
N LEU A 79 -0.38 3.33 4.43
CA LEU A 79 -1.07 2.90 3.21
C LEU A 79 -0.38 3.46 1.95
N LEU A 80 0.36 4.55 2.09
CA LEU A 80 1.19 5.11 1.03
C LEU A 80 2.61 5.33 1.57
N ASP A 81 3.57 5.11 0.68
CA ASP A 81 4.96 5.49 0.87
C ASP A 81 5.22 6.77 0.08
N GLU A 82 5.90 7.73 0.72
CA GLU A 82 6.23 9.02 0.13
C GLU A 82 7.67 8.98 -0.40
N ARG A 83 7.85 9.39 -1.65
CA ARG A 83 9.15 9.44 -2.32
C ARG A 83 9.36 10.78 -3.02
N LEU A 84 10.62 11.15 -3.23
CA LEU A 84 10.98 12.30 -4.05
C LEU A 84 11.19 11.83 -5.49
N ARG A 85 10.39 12.35 -6.43
CA ARG A 85 10.57 12.05 -7.85
C ARG A 85 11.80 12.79 -8.37
N VAL A 86 12.84 12.03 -8.73
CA VAL A 86 14.05 12.60 -9.32
C VAL A 86 13.77 12.97 -10.77
N GLN A 87 13.54 14.25 -11.03
CA GLN A 87 13.52 14.82 -12.38
C GLN A 87 14.63 15.86 -12.51
N THR A 88 15.17 16.06 -13.70
CA THR A 88 16.15 17.11 -14.01
C THR A 88 15.57 18.53 -14.01
N ALA A 89 14.35 18.72 -13.49
CA ALA A 89 13.66 19.99 -13.41
C ALA A 89 13.76 20.58 -11.99
N THR A 90 13.74 21.90 -11.89
CA THR A 90 14.01 22.71 -10.69
C THR A 90 13.06 22.51 -9.50
N HIS A 91 12.06 21.63 -9.62
CA HIS A 91 11.16 21.25 -8.53
C HIS A 91 10.99 19.73 -8.53
N HIS A 92 11.40 19.07 -7.44
CA HIS A 92 11.16 17.65 -7.22
C HIS A 92 9.80 17.49 -6.52
N PRO A 93 8.70 17.16 -7.22
CA PRO A 93 7.45 16.90 -6.56
C PRO A 93 7.53 15.61 -5.72
N ARG A 94 6.85 15.61 -4.56
CA ARG A 94 6.58 14.39 -3.78
C ARG A 94 5.69 13.48 -4.62
N GLU A 95 6.08 12.23 -4.78
CA GLU A 95 5.26 11.17 -5.34
C GLU A 95 4.90 10.15 -4.26
N PHE A 96 3.78 9.47 -4.44
CA PHE A 96 3.19 8.57 -3.49
C PHE A 96 2.91 7.24 -4.19
N ALA A 97 3.26 6.15 -3.53
CA ALA A 97 3.08 4.80 -4.07
C ALA A 97 2.60 3.82 -3.00
N THR A 98 1.82 2.84 -3.41
CA THR A 98 1.43 1.71 -2.55
C THR A 98 2.57 0.70 -2.48
N ASN A 99 2.85 0.13 -1.30
CA ASN A 99 3.93 -0.85 -1.10
C ASN A 99 3.43 -2.23 -0.60
N PHE A 100 2.12 -2.44 -0.59
CA PHE A 100 1.47 -3.69 -0.18
C PHE A 100 0.40 -4.09 -1.20
N ASP A 101 0.14 -5.39 -1.34
CA ASP A 101 -0.96 -5.89 -2.17
C ASP A 101 -2.17 -6.35 -1.33
N THR A 102 -1.99 -6.53 -0.02
CA THR A 102 -3.02 -7.06 0.85
C THR A 102 -2.93 -6.52 2.28
N LEU A 103 -4.09 -6.11 2.78
CA LEU A 103 -4.34 -5.75 4.17
C LEU A 103 -5.19 -6.84 4.80
N SER A 104 -4.79 -7.34 5.96
CA SER A 104 -5.55 -8.32 6.73
C SER A 104 -5.86 -7.76 8.12
N PHE A 105 -7.15 -7.70 8.44
CA PHE A 105 -7.65 -7.41 9.78
C PHE A 105 -8.09 -8.70 10.44
N SER A 106 -7.59 -8.98 11.63
CA SER A 106 -8.03 -10.10 12.45
C SER A 106 -8.69 -9.59 13.72
N PHE A 107 -9.77 -10.26 14.13
CA PHE A 107 -10.53 -9.95 15.33
C PHE A 107 -10.48 -11.16 16.26
N ASP A 108 -9.91 -10.97 17.45
CA ASP A 108 -9.77 -12.01 18.46
C ASP A 108 -10.04 -11.44 19.87
N ASP A 109 -9.85 -12.27 20.90
CA ASP A 109 -10.08 -11.88 22.30
C ASP A 109 -9.11 -10.78 22.80
N ALA A 110 -7.98 -10.58 22.12
CA ALA A 110 -7.03 -9.50 22.40
C ALA A 110 -7.37 -8.20 21.65
N GLY A 111 -8.29 -8.25 20.69
CA GLY A 111 -8.83 -7.09 19.99
C GLY A 111 -8.68 -7.18 18.47
N VAL A 112 -8.31 -6.05 17.86
CA VAL A 112 -8.11 -5.95 16.40
C VAL A 112 -6.63 -5.89 16.10
N SER A 113 -6.16 -6.81 15.24
CA SER A 113 -4.79 -6.79 14.72
C SER A 113 -4.77 -6.53 13.22
N LEU A 114 -3.68 -5.92 12.76
CA LEU A 114 -3.46 -5.53 11.37
C LEU A 114 -2.16 -6.16 10.84
N ALA A 115 -2.21 -6.69 9.63
CA ALA A 115 -1.03 -7.15 8.90
C ALA A 115 -1.04 -6.64 7.46
N PHE A 116 0.13 -6.19 6.99
CA PHE A 116 0.40 -5.83 5.60
C PHE A 116 1.17 -6.96 4.94
N ARG A 117 0.76 -7.34 3.72
CA ARG A 117 1.58 -8.16 2.83
C ARG A 117 2.22 -7.24 1.80
N GLN A 118 3.53 -7.04 1.93
CA GLN A 118 4.29 -6.18 1.04
C GLN A 118 4.35 -6.76 -0.38
N VAL A 119 4.31 -5.88 -1.37
CA VAL A 119 4.64 -6.24 -2.75
C VAL A 119 6.16 -6.43 -2.79
N ALA A 120 6.62 -7.59 -3.22
CA ALA A 120 8.02 -7.73 -3.61
C ALA A 120 8.22 -6.79 -4.80
N THR A 121 8.76 -5.60 -4.50
CA THR A 121 9.12 -4.67 -5.56
C THR A 121 10.41 -5.22 -6.13
N ASP A 122 10.29 -6.07 -7.14
CA ASP A 122 11.43 -6.48 -7.95
C ASP A 122 12.02 -5.18 -8.50
N GLY A 123 13.16 -4.79 -7.93
CA GLY A 123 13.85 -3.55 -8.28
C GLY A 123 14.16 -3.57 -9.76
N GLY A 124 13.41 -2.78 -10.53
CA GLY A 124 13.74 -2.50 -11.92
C GLY A 124 15.08 -1.80 -11.96
N GLU A 125 16.12 -2.54 -12.33
CA GLU A 125 17.38 -2.01 -12.82
C GLU A 125 17.07 -1.25 -14.12
N ASP A 126 16.77 0.05 -14.00
CA ASP A 126 16.63 0.89 -15.18
C ASP A 126 18.03 1.23 -15.70
N GLY A 127 18.39 0.55 -16.78
CA GLY A 127 19.70 0.55 -17.39
C GLY A 127 20.13 1.93 -17.90
N ALA A 128 21.22 2.44 -17.33
CA ALA A 128 21.99 3.52 -17.95
C ALA A 128 23.06 2.92 -18.89
N GLU A 129 22.65 2.39 -20.05
CA GLU A 129 23.54 2.24 -21.20
C GLU A 129 23.37 3.42 -22.17
N GLY A 130 24.47 4.16 -22.39
CA GLY A 130 24.88 4.55 -23.74
C GLY A 130 24.63 6.00 -24.22
N ARG A 131 25.64 6.87 -24.07
CA ARG A 131 26.17 7.81 -25.09
C ARG A 131 27.29 8.65 -24.47
N SER A 132 28.43 8.94 -25.08
CA SER A 132 29.13 8.51 -26.29
C SER A 132 30.55 9.09 -26.15
N ARG A 133 31.57 8.38 -26.64
CA ARG A 133 32.90 8.94 -26.91
C ARG A 133 32.90 9.74 -28.21
#